data_AF-A0A1H7RV94-F1
#
_entry.id   AF-A0A1H7RV94-F1
#
_cell.length_a   1.000
_cell.length_b   1.000
_cell.length_c   1.000
_cell.angle_alpha   90.00
_cell.angle_beta   90.00
_cell.angle_gamma   90.00
#
_symmetry.space_group_name_H-M   'P 1'
#
loop_
_entity.id
_entity.type
_entity.pdbx_description
1 polymer ?
#
loop_
_entity_poly.entity_id
_entity_poly.type
_entity_poly.pdbx_seq_one_letter_code
_entity_poly.pdbx_strand_id
1 'polypeptide(L)'
;MKTISKLGLFIALLAFVSCKQNPAEAPEHKVMVEKHQEMEASHETMSKEHNTMKDDHQQMVAAHKTIENDSIHLITEKSHIALLTKHGKLIEDHKGLIEKHAELETKHASGEITLEQMKSEHESMKAEHEHMEKEHNGITAEHERITDEDKRMMKEDQEKAAEEESDKN
;
A
#
# COMPACT_ATOMS: atom_id res chain seq x y z
N MET A 1 -8.02 -85.61 -19.45
CA MET A 1 -8.40 -84.50 -18.54
C MET A 1 -7.13 -84.07 -17.82
N LYS A 2 -6.57 -82.85 -17.85
CA LYS A 2 -6.99 -81.52 -18.29
C LYS A 2 -5.74 -80.77 -18.82
N THR A 3 -6.00 -79.72 -19.59
CA THR A 3 -5.11 -78.92 -20.44
C THR A 3 -4.10 -78.03 -19.71
N ILE A 4 -2.94 -77.82 -20.35
CA ILE A 4 -2.05 -76.67 -20.16
C ILE A 4 -2.74 -75.45 -20.79
N SER A 5 -2.83 -74.31 -20.09
CA SER A 5 -3.06 -73.01 -20.74
C SER A 5 -2.55 -71.86 -19.88
N LYS A 6 -2.19 -70.80 -20.60
CA LYS A 6 -1.23 -69.75 -20.31
C LYS A 6 -1.79 -68.61 -19.46
N LEU A 7 -0.85 -67.73 -19.13
CA LEU A 7 -0.94 -66.27 -19.26
C LEU A 7 -1.18 -65.52 -17.95
N GLY A 8 -0.13 -64.80 -17.56
CA GLY A 8 -0.12 -63.94 -16.40
C GLY A 8 -1.09 -62.77 -16.53
N LEU A 9 -1.49 -62.27 -15.37
CA LEU A 9 -2.11 -60.97 -15.24
C LEU A 9 -1.72 -60.40 -13.88
N PHE A 10 -0.49 -59.88 -13.80
CA PHE A 10 -0.17 -58.85 -12.81
C PHE A 10 -0.96 -57.60 -13.22
N ILE A 11 -2.21 -57.49 -12.77
CA ILE A 11 -2.87 -56.19 -12.75
C ILE A 11 -2.27 -55.44 -11.56
N ALA A 12 -1.11 -54.83 -11.77
CA ALA A 12 -0.75 -53.65 -11.01
C ALA A 12 -1.80 -52.59 -11.39
N LEU A 13 -2.84 -52.47 -10.57
CA LEU A 13 -3.73 -51.31 -10.55
C LEU A 13 -2.86 -50.11 -10.17
N LEU A 14 -2.16 -49.58 -11.17
CA LEU A 14 -1.63 -48.24 -11.17
C LEU A 14 -2.83 -47.31 -11.10
N ALA A 15 -3.28 -47.04 -9.88
CA ALA A 15 -4.04 -45.85 -9.59
C ALA A 15 -3.11 -44.65 -9.81
N PHE A 16 -2.82 -44.35 -11.08
CA PHE A 16 -2.45 -43.00 -11.48
C PHE A 16 -3.71 -42.17 -11.28
N VAL A 17 -3.94 -41.80 -10.03
CA VAL A 17 -4.73 -40.64 -9.66
C VAL A 17 -3.95 -39.46 -10.23
N SER A 18 -4.19 -39.19 -11.52
CA SER A 18 -3.82 -37.94 -12.16
C SER A 18 -4.73 -36.86 -11.58
N CYS A 19 -4.56 -36.55 -10.30
CA CYS A 19 -5.14 -35.37 -9.71
C CYS A 19 -4.34 -34.17 -10.22
N LYS A 20 -4.72 -33.65 -11.39
CA LYS A 20 -4.61 -32.21 -11.61
C LYS A 20 -5.57 -31.55 -10.63
N GLN A 21 -5.13 -31.41 -9.38
CA GLN A 21 -5.84 -30.58 -8.41
C GLN A 21 -5.96 -29.18 -8.97
N ASN A 22 -7.15 -28.58 -8.90
CA ASN A 22 -7.35 -27.20 -9.32
C ASN A 22 -6.41 -26.29 -8.51
N PRO A 23 -5.45 -25.57 -9.13
CA PRO A 23 -4.51 -24.72 -8.39
C PRO A 23 -5.20 -23.69 -7.51
N ALA A 24 -6.40 -23.21 -7.89
CA ALA A 24 -7.18 -22.27 -7.09
C ALA A 24 -7.68 -22.87 -5.75
N GLU A 25 -7.78 -24.20 -5.65
CA GLU A 25 -8.17 -24.88 -4.40
C GLU A 25 -6.98 -25.15 -3.47
N ALA A 26 -5.75 -24.88 -3.91
CA ALA A 26 -4.57 -25.02 -3.06
C ALA A 26 -4.69 -24.10 -1.83
N PRO A 27 -4.43 -24.60 -0.61
CA PRO A 27 -4.48 -23.77 0.60
C PRO A 27 -3.62 -22.51 0.48
N GLU A 28 -2.46 -22.60 -0.15
CA GLU A 28 -1.57 -21.46 -0.34
C GLU A 28 -2.12 -20.40 -1.29
N HIS A 29 -2.91 -20.80 -2.30
CA HIS A 29 -3.61 -19.83 -3.15
C HIS A 29 -4.68 -19.08 -2.36
N LYS A 30 -5.42 -19.76 -1.48
CA LYS A 30 -6.42 -19.11 -0.63
C LYS A 30 -5.78 -18.10 0.33
N VAL A 31 -4.65 -18.46 0.93
CA VAL A 31 -3.87 -17.53 1.77
C VAL A 31 -3.39 -16.32 0.96
N MET A 32 -2.96 -16.52 -0.29
CA MET A 32 -2.59 -15.42 -1.19
C MET A 32 -3.76 -14.46 -1.42
N VAL A 33 -4.95 -14.98 -1.72
CA VAL A 33 -6.17 -14.17 -1.90
C VAL A 33 -6.51 -13.36 -0.64
N GLU A 34 -6.37 -13.95 0.54
CA GLU A 34 -6.54 -13.22 1.81
C GLU A 34 -5.51 -12.09 1.95
N LYS A 35 -4.24 -12.33 1.56
CA LYS A 35 -3.20 -11.29 1.57
C LYS A 35 -3.42 -10.19 0.55
N HIS A 36 -4.02 -10.50 -0.59
CA HIS A 36 -4.47 -9.48 -1.54
C HIS A 36 -5.50 -8.54 -0.93
N GLN A 37 -6.51 -9.10 -0.26
CA GLN A 37 -7.56 -8.32 0.39
C GLN A 37 -6.99 -7.42 1.51
N GLU A 38 -6.01 -7.92 2.27
CA GLU A 38 -5.28 -7.11 3.26
C GLU A 38 -4.55 -5.93 2.58
N MET A 39 -3.91 -6.17 1.42
CA MET A 39 -3.21 -5.14 0.64
C MET A 39 -4.18 -4.08 0.10
N GLU A 40 -5.33 -4.49 -0.43
CA GLU A 40 -6.40 -3.57 -0.86
C GLU A 40 -6.88 -2.69 0.30
N ALA A 41 -7.11 -3.28 1.48
CA ALA A 41 -7.52 -2.54 2.66
C ALA A 41 -6.45 -1.53 3.13
N SER A 42 -5.17 -1.92 3.04
CA SER A 42 -4.04 -1.02 3.31
C SER A 42 -4.02 0.15 2.32
N HIS A 43 -4.17 -0.11 1.02
CA HIS A 43 -4.25 0.93 -0.01
C HIS A 43 -5.41 1.91 0.22
N GLU A 44 -6.60 1.41 0.58
CA GLU A 44 -7.75 2.26 0.91
C GLU A 44 -7.49 3.15 2.13
N THR A 45 -6.74 2.66 3.11
CA THR A 45 -6.33 3.43 4.27
C THR A 45 -5.37 4.56 3.87
N MET A 46 -4.29 4.24 3.14
CA MET A 46 -3.34 5.24 2.62
C MET A 46 -4.03 6.31 1.78
N SER A 47 -4.97 5.91 0.92
CA SER A 47 -5.75 6.81 0.07
C SER A 47 -6.61 7.78 0.88
N LYS A 48 -7.23 7.32 1.96
CA LYS A 48 -8.00 8.19 2.87
C LYS A 48 -7.08 9.18 3.59
N GLU A 49 -5.96 8.71 4.11
CA GLU A 49 -4.98 9.57 4.79
C GLU A 49 -4.41 10.63 3.86
N HIS A 50 -4.11 10.30 2.61
CA HIS A 50 -3.70 11.29 1.61
C HIS A 50 -4.74 12.38 1.38
N ASN A 51 -6.03 12.03 1.34
CA ASN A 51 -7.10 13.02 1.23
C ASN A 51 -7.17 13.91 2.48
N THR A 52 -7.01 13.35 3.68
CA THR A 52 -6.90 14.14 4.91
C THR A 52 -5.73 15.13 4.83
N MET A 53 -4.54 14.69 4.43
CA MET A 53 -3.38 15.58 4.26
C MET A 53 -3.65 16.71 3.24
N LYS A 54 -4.40 16.41 2.18
CA LYS A 54 -4.80 17.43 1.19
C LYS A 54 -5.76 18.45 1.79
N ASP A 55 -6.70 18.03 2.62
CA ASP A 55 -7.62 18.94 3.31
C ASP A 55 -6.87 19.81 4.32
N ASP A 56 -5.93 19.23 5.08
CA ASP A 56 -5.06 19.95 6.02
C ASP A 56 -4.22 21.01 5.29
N HIS A 57 -3.67 20.67 4.11
CA HIS A 57 -2.96 21.63 3.26
C HIS A 57 -3.85 22.83 2.88
N GLN A 58 -5.10 22.58 2.51
CA GLN A 58 -6.02 23.64 2.11
C GLN A 58 -6.34 24.57 3.28
N GLN A 59 -6.48 24.01 4.49
CA GLN A 59 -6.70 24.78 5.71
C GLN A 59 -5.48 25.66 6.03
N MET A 60 -4.26 25.11 5.97
CA MET A 60 -3.01 25.86 6.14
C MET A 60 -2.93 27.03 5.14
N VAL A 61 -3.13 26.77 3.85
CA VAL A 61 -3.11 27.82 2.81
C VAL A 61 -4.17 28.90 3.05
N ALA A 62 -5.34 28.52 3.59
CA ALA A 62 -6.37 29.48 3.95
C ALA A 62 -5.95 30.35 5.14
N ALA A 63 -5.32 29.76 6.17
CA ALA A 63 -4.82 30.47 7.33
C ALA A 63 -3.71 31.47 6.94
N HIS A 64 -2.77 31.07 6.08
CA HIS A 64 -1.68 31.91 5.61
C HIS A 64 -2.13 33.15 4.83
N LYS A 65 -3.34 33.17 4.26
CA LYS A 65 -3.90 34.36 3.60
C LYS A 65 -4.30 35.46 4.57
N THR A 66 -4.41 35.15 5.86
CA THR A 66 -4.87 36.08 6.90
C THR A 66 -3.74 36.78 7.64
N ILE A 67 -2.49 36.39 7.36
CA ILE A 67 -1.27 36.94 7.94
C ILE A 67 -0.35 37.47 6.84
N GLU A 68 0.67 38.25 7.21
CA GLU A 68 1.72 38.63 6.26
C GLU A 68 2.51 37.37 5.90
N ASN A 69 2.24 36.82 4.71
CA ASN A 69 2.87 35.59 4.23
C ASN A 69 4.36 35.84 3.94
N ASP A 70 5.17 35.64 4.97
CA ASP A 70 6.62 35.84 4.93
C ASP A 70 7.35 34.67 4.23
N SER A 71 8.69 34.76 4.16
CA SER A 71 9.49 33.73 3.50
C SER A 71 9.34 32.33 4.10
N ILE A 72 9.00 32.22 5.39
CA ILE A 72 8.97 30.95 6.12
C ILE A 72 7.64 30.22 5.86
N HIS A 73 6.50 30.91 5.89
CA HIS A 73 5.21 30.33 5.51
C HIS A 73 5.23 29.73 4.10
N LEU A 74 5.83 30.43 3.14
CA LEU A 74 6.00 29.93 1.77
C LEU A 74 6.88 28.68 1.69
N ILE A 75 7.87 28.53 2.59
CA ILE A 75 8.70 27.32 2.65
C ILE A 75 7.85 26.15 3.18
N THR A 76 7.10 26.36 4.26
CA THR A 76 6.22 25.35 4.85
C THR A 76 5.15 24.89 3.86
N GLU A 77 4.50 25.81 3.14
CA GLU A 77 3.56 25.48 2.07
C GLU A 77 4.19 24.59 0.99
N LYS A 78 5.40 24.92 0.53
CA LYS A 78 6.13 24.13 -0.48
C LYS A 78 6.50 22.75 0.04
N SER A 79 6.95 22.65 1.29
CA SER A 79 7.26 21.36 1.93
C SER A 79 6.01 20.47 1.95
N HIS A 80 4.86 21.04 2.29
CA HIS A 80 3.59 20.30 2.30
C HIS A 80 3.17 19.83 0.91
N ILE A 81 3.31 20.67 -0.13
CA ILE A 81 3.03 20.28 -1.52
C ILE A 81 3.96 19.14 -1.98
N ALA A 82 5.25 19.21 -1.63
CA ALA A 82 6.21 18.17 -1.95
C ALA A 82 5.84 16.85 -1.28
N LEU A 83 5.40 16.90 -0.02
CA LEU A 83 4.95 15.73 0.72
C LEU A 83 3.69 15.12 0.12
N LEU A 84 2.68 15.93 -0.23
CA LEU A 84 1.48 15.47 -0.93
C LEU A 84 1.83 14.79 -2.26
N THR A 85 2.75 15.38 -3.03
CA THR A 85 3.19 14.80 -4.31
C THR A 85 3.85 13.45 -4.09
N LYS A 86 4.72 13.33 -3.08
CA LYS A 86 5.37 12.07 -2.71
C LYS A 86 4.34 11.02 -2.28
N HIS A 87 3.38 11.39 -1.43
CA HIS A 87 2.35 10.47 -0.97
C HIS A 87 1.45 10.00 -2.12
N GLY A 88 1.05 10.89 -3.02
CA GLY A 88 0.27 10.53 -4.21
C GLY A 88 1.01 9.54 -5.11
N LYS A 89 2.34 9.68 -5.26
CA LYS A 89 3.15 8.72 -6.00
C LYS A 89 3.20 7.34 -5.32
N LEU A 90 3.33 7.32 -3.99
CA LEU A 90 3.31 6.08 -3.21
C LEU A 90 1.97 5.34 -3.37
N ILE A 91 0.84 6.05 -3.37
CA ILE A 91 -0.48 5.46 -3.60
C ILE A 91 -0.57 4.82 -4.99
N GLU A 92 -0.09 5.51 -6.03
CA GLU A 92 -0.09 4.95 -7.39
C GLU A 92 0.82 3.70 -7.50
N ASP A 93 1.98 3.72 -6.84
CA ASP A 93 2.86 2.55 -6.80
C ASP A 93 2.21 1.37 -6.07
N HIS A 94 1.51 1.64 -4.97
CA HIS A 94 0.80 0.64 -4.21
C HIS A 94 -0.37 0.03 -5.02
N LYS A 95 -1.09 0.86 -5.77
CA LYS A 95 -2.09 0.37 -6.73
C LYS A 95 -1.49 -0.56 -7.77
N GLY A 96 -0.33 -0.19 -8.33
CA GLY A 96 0.41 -1.05 -9.27
C GLY A 96 0.82 -2.38 -8.65
N LEU A 97 1.16 -2.42 -7.36
CA LEU A 97 1.46 -3.66 -6.63
C LEU A 97 0.21 -4.56 -6.49
N ILE A 98 -0.95 -3.97 -6.17
CA ILE A 98 -2.23 -4.68 -6.12
C ILE A 98 -2.55 -5.30 -7.49
N GLU A 99 -2.41 -4.54 -8.58
CA GLU A 99 -2.65 -5.06 -9.94
C GLU A 99 -1.74 -6.25 -10.29
N LYS A 100 -0.44 -6.17 -9.94
CA LYS A 100 0.50 -7.30 -10.10
C LYS A 100 0.08 -8.52 -9.29
N HIS A 101 -0.41 -8.32 -8.07
CA HIS A 101 -0.84 -9.40 -7.20
C HIS A 101 -2.08 -10.11 -7.77
N ALA A 102 -3.06 -9.36 -8.29
CA ALA A 102 -4.23 -9.92 -8.98
C ALA A 102 -3.85 -10.73 -10.23
N GLU A 103 -2.84 -10.26 -10.97
CA GLU A 103 -2.29 -11.01 -12.11
C GLU A 103 -1.64 -12.33 -11.65
N LEU A 104 -0.88 -12.30 -10.56
CA LEU A 104 -0.24 -13.49 -9.98
C LEU A 104 -1.26 -14.54 -9.56
N GLU A 105 -2.34 -14.10 -8.89
CA GLU A 105 -3.47 -14.97 -8.53
C GLU A 105 -4.08 -15.64 -9.76
N THR A 106 -4.38 -14.83 -10.79
CA THR A 106 -5.00 -15.32 -12.03
C THR A 106 -4.11 -16.34 -12.73
N LYS A 107 -2.80 -16.08 -12.83
CA LYS A 107 -1.82 -17.00 -13.43
C LYS A 107 -1.70 -18.30 -12.66
N HIS A 108 -1.71 -18.24 -11.33
CA HIS A 108 -1.66 -19.47 -10.54
C HIS A 108 -2.96 -20.27 -10.69
N ALA A 109 -4.12 -19.61 -10.57
CA ALA A 109 -5.42 -20.25 -10.70
C ALA A 109 -5.64 -20.93 -12.06
N SER A 110 -5.11 -20.35 -13.15
CA SER A 110 -5.16 -20.93 -14.49
C SER A 110 -4.17 -22.10 -14.71
N GLY A 111 -3.21 -22.27 -13.79
CA GLY A 111 -2.12 -23.22 -13.91
C GLY A 111 -1.01 -22.79 -14.88
N GLU A 112 -0.97 -21.51 -15.25
CA GLU A 112 0.09 -20.92 -16.09
C GLU A 112 1.44 -20.93 -15.37
N ILE A 113 1.43 -20.72 -14.05
CA ILE A 113 2.61 -20.80 -13.19
C ILE A 113 2.47 -21.90 -12.14
N THR A 114 3.62 -22.39 -11.67
CA THR A 114 3.69 -23.37 -10.59
C THR A 114 3.49 -22.72 -9.22
N LEU A 115 3.15 -23.55 -8.22
CA LEU A 115 3.08 -23.13 -6.82
C LEU A 115 4.38 -22.50 -6.32
N GLU A 116 5.54 -23.02 -6.75
CA GLU A 116 6.85 -22.50 -6.34
C GLU A 116 7.14 -21.12 -6.95
N GLN A 117 6.80 -20.91 -8.22
CA GLN A 117 6.89 -19.59 -8.86
C GLN A 117 5.97 -18.59 -8.16
N MET A 118 4.72 -19.00 -7.90
CA MET A 118 3.75 -18.19 -7.18
C MET A 118 4.29 -17.77 -5.80
N LYS A 119 4.81 -18.70 -5.00
CA LYS A 119 5.40 -18.41 -3.68
C LYS A 119 6.57 -17.42 -3.79
N SER A 120 7.47 -17.63 -4.75
CA SER A 120 8.64 -16.76 -4.93
C SER A 120 8.24 -15.33 -5.31
N GLU A 121 7.30 -15.17 -6.23
CA GLU A 121 6.82 -13.85 -6.65
C GLU A 121 6.05 -13.15 -5.52
N HIS A 122 5.21 -13.89 -4.80
CA HIS A 122 4.46 -13.36 -3.67
C HIS A 122 5.37 -12.85 -2.53
N GLU A 123 6.45 -13.57 -2.21
CA GLU A 123 7.42 -13.08 -1.20
C GLU A 123 8.12 -11.79 -1.64
N SER A 124 8.38 -11.62 -2.94
CA SER A 124 8.92 -10.36 -3.45
C SER A 124 7.91 -9.22 -3.30
N MET A 125 6.63 -9.46 -3.62
CA MET A 125 5.56 -8.46 -3.49
C MET A 125 5.32 -8.10 -2.02
N LYS A 126 5.41 -9.06 -1.11
CA LYS A 126 5.31 -8.81 0.34
C LYS A 126 6.42 -7.88 0.82
N ALA A 127 7.66 -8.11 0.41
CA ALA A 127 8.78 -7.23 0.75
C ALA A 127 8.60 -5.81 0.17
N GLU A 128 8.05 -5.70 -1.04
CA GLU A 128 7.71 -4.41 -1.66
C GLU A 128 6.61 -3.68 -0.87
N HIS A 129 5.55 -4.40 -0.46
CA HIS A 129 4.49 -3.85 0.38
C HIS A 129 5.01 -3.37 1.75
N GLU A 130 5.83 -4.17 2.44
CA GLU A 130 6.44 -3.78 3.73
C GLU A 130 7.35 -2.54 3.60
N HIS A 131 7.98 -2.35 2.43
CA HIS A 131 8.76 -1.15 2.15
C HIS A 131 7.84 0.06 1.96
N MET A 132 6.77 -0.08 1.18
CA MET A 132 5.76 0.97 0.96
C MET A 132 5.10 1.40 2.28
N GLU A 133 4.78 0.47 3.18
CA GLU A 133 4.24 0.80 4.51
C GLU A 133 5.23 1.61 5.36
N LYS A 134 6.52 1.30 5.30
CA LYS A 134 7.55 2.10 5.98
C LYS A 134 7.68 3.50 5.40
N GLU A 135 7.63 3.61 4.07
CA GLU A 135 7.63 4.92 3.40
C GLU A 135 6.40 5.74 3.77
N HIS A 136 5.22 5.12 3.80
CA HIS A 136 3.97 5.72 4.24
C HIS A 136 4.11 6.28 5.66
N ASN A 137 4.57 5.46 6.61
CA ASN A 137 4.76 5.89 7.99
C ASN A 137 5.75 7.07 8.12
N GLY A 138 6.80 7.08 7.28
CA GLY A 138 7.74 8.20 7.22
C GLY A 138 7.11 9.49 6.68
N ILE A 139 6.23 9.38 5.67
CA ILE A 139 5.47 10.51 5.12
C ILE A 139 4.50 11.05 6.17
N THR A 140 3.75 10.18 6.85
CA THR A 140 2.79 10.58 7.90
C THR A 140 3.49 11.29 9.06
N ALA A 141 4.63 10.76 9.53
CA ALA A 141 5.41 11.42 10.57
C ALA A 141 5.95 12.80 10.15
N GLU A 142 6.37 12.94 8.89
CA GLU A 142 6.82 14.23 8.37
C GLU A 142 5.66 15.21 8.21
N HIS A 143 4.47 14.73 7.81
CA HIS A 143 3.26 15.54 7.75
C HIS A 143 2.94 16.14 9.13
N GLU A 144 2.91 15.30 10.17
CA GLU A 144 2.68 15.75 11.55
C GLU A 144 3.68 16.84 11.98
N ARG A 145 4.97 16.65 11.67
CA ARG A 145 6.01 17.63 11.99
C ARG A 145 5.78 18.97 11.31
N ILE A 146 5.48 18.96 10.00
CA ILE A 146 5.24 20.19 9.23
C ILE A 146 3.98 20.89 9.76
N THR A 147 2.91 20.14 10.03
CA THR A 147 1.67 20.69 10.60
C THR A 147 1.88 21.30 11.99
N ASP A 148 2.71 20.71 12.84
CA ASP A 148 3.00 21.26 14.17
C ASP A 148 3.90 22.49 14.10
N GLU A 149 4.86 22.51 13.18
CA GLU A 149 5.66 23.70 12.89
C GLU A 149 4.78 24.85 12.38
N ASP A 150 3.85 24.55 11.48
CA ASP A 150 2.86 25.50 10.97
C ASP A 150 2.04 26.15 12.09
N LYS A 151 1.45 25.33 12.97
CA LYS A 151 0.69 25.80 14.14
C LYS A 151 1.54 26.71 15.04
N ARG A 152 2.81 26.39 15.24
CA ARG A 152 3.72 27.20 16.08
C ARG A 152 3.94 28.57 15.45
N MET A 153 4.23 28.62 14.15
CA MET A 153 4.41 29.90 13.43
C MET A 153 3.14 30.75 13.50
N MET A 154 1.98 30.15 13.23
CA MET A 154 0.68 30.85 13.32
C MET A 154 0.42 31.45 14.70
N LYS A 155 0.83 30.76 15.77
CA LYS A 155 0.71 31.27 17.14
C LYS A 155 1.64 32.45 17.39
N GLU A 156 2.88 32.37 16.92
CA GLU A 156 3.87 33.45 17.05
C GLU A 156 3.41 34.72 16.34
N ASP A 157 2.78 34.61 15.17
CA ASP A 157 2.28 35.78 14.46
C ASP A 157 1.05 36.41 15.12
N GLN A 158 0.18 35.59 15.72
CA GLN A 158 -0.92 36.09 16.54
C GLN A 158 -0.40 36.87 17.76
N GLU A 159 0.64 36.36 18.42
CA GLU A 159 1.27 37.02 19.57
C GLU A 159 1.91 38.36 19.17
N LYS A 160 2.69 38.39 18.07
CA LYS A 160 3.26 39.63 17.53
C LYS A 160 2.19 40.66 17.17
N ALA A 161 1.11 40.24 16.51
CA ALA A 161 0.03 41.14 16.14
C ALA A 161 -0.66 41.76 17.38
N ALA A 162 -0.86 40.96 18.44
CA ALA A 162 -1.43 41.45 19.69
C ALA A 162 -0.50 42.41 20.44
N GLU A 163 0.81 42.15 20.46
CA GLU A 163 1.82 43.05 21.04
C GLU A 163 1.84 44.40 20.31
N GLU A 164 1.86 44.39 18.98
CA GLU A 164 1.83 45.61 18.17
C GLU A 164 0.56 46.45 18.35
N GLU A 165 -0.60 45.81 18.55
CA GLU A 165 -1.84 46.52 18.86
C GLU A 165 -1.80 47.14 20.27
N SER A 166 -1.18 46.44 21.23
CA SER A 166 -1.05 46.94 22.60
C SER A 166 -0.11 48.14 22.70
N ASP A 167 0.99 48.16 21.92
CA ASP A 167 1.95 49.26 21.89
C ASP A 167 1.43 50.52 21.17
N LYS A 168 0.34 50.39 20.39
CA LYS A 168 -0.31 51.50 19.67
C LYS A 168 -1.41 52.20 20.50
N ASN A 169 -1.81 51.65 21.64
CA ASN A 169 -2.85 52.18 22.55
C ASN A 169 -2.27 52.80 23.82
#